data_AF-A0A4U9HAD1-F1
#
_entry.id   AF-A0A4U9HAD1-F1
#
_cell.length_a   1.000
_cell.length_b   1.000
_cell.length_c   1.000
_cell.angle_alpha   90.00
_cell.angle_beta   90.00
_cell.angle_gamma   90.00
#
_symmetry.space_group_name_H-M   'P 1'
#
loop_
_entity.id
_entity.type
_entity.pdbx_description
1 polymer ?
#
loop_
_entity_poly.entity_id
_entity_poly.type
_entity_poly.pdbx_seq_one_letter_code
_entity_poly.pdbx_strand_id
1 'polypeptide(L)'
;MARHGMLRARPHELLPGTLRVISVRMNYLPAKAAFASTLNNPQLGYVSRYALGRDYHKLLRQRLKKLGEQIQQYCGELNFRPFVDSAPIMERPLAAKAGIWLGW
;
A
#
# COMPACT_ATOMS: atom_id res chain seq x y z
N MET A 1 -7.35 11.59 -16.53
CA MET A 1 -8.04 10.27 -16.48
C MET A 1 -7.87 9.43 -17.76
N ALA A 2 -7.23 9.93 -18.82
CA ALA A 2 -7.24 9.28 -20.14
C ALA A 2 -6.16 8.20 -20.42
N ARG A 3 -5.07 8.10 -19.63
CA ARG A 3 -3.90 7.29 -20.06
C ARG A 3 -3.85 5.83 -19.58
N HIS A 4 -4.61 5.44 -18.54
CA HIS A 4 -4.55 4.09 -17.93
C HIS A 4 -5.91 3.60 -17.40
N GLY A 5 -7.03 4.04 -17.99
CA GLY A 5 -8.37 3.88 -17.41
C GLY A 5 -8.78 2.42 -17.10
N MET A 6 -8.46 1.48 -17.99
CA MET A 6 -8.86 0.07 -17.87
C MET A 6 -7.96 -0.75 -16.93
N LEU A 7 -6.64 -0.48 -16.94
CA LEU A 7 -5.63 -1.14 -16.08
C LEU A 7 -5.95 -1.02 -14.59
N ARG A 8 -6.68 0.04 -14.21
CA ARG A 8 -7.04 0.37 -12.83
C ARG A 8 -8.19 -0.44 -12.27
N ALA A 9 -9.08 -0.94 -13.13
CA ALA A 9 -10.31 -1.60 -12.74
C ALA A 9 -10.22 -3.12 -12.79
N ARG A 10 -9.31 -3.67 -13.60
CA ARG A 10 -9.23 -5.11 -13.88
C ARG A 10 -7.86 -5.66 -13.47
N PRO A 11 -7.76 -6.35 -12.31
CA PRO A 11 -6.51 -6.95 -11.85
C PRO A 11 -5.84 -7.89 -12.88
N HIS A 12 -6.64 -8.56 -13.72
CA HIS A 12 -6.13 -9.40 -14.81
C HIS A 12 -5.30 -8.62 -15.85
N GLU A 13 -5.57 -7.32 -16.06
CA GLU A 13 -4.78 -6.49 -16.98
C GLU A 13 -3.42 -6.08 -16.37
N LEU A 14 -3.24 -6.18 -15.05
CA LEU A 14 -1.98 -5.90 -14.36
C LEU A 14 -1.08 -7.13 -14.21
N LEU A 15 -1.72 -8.29 -14.01
CA LEU A 15 -1.10 -9.61 -13.97
C LEU A 15 -2.08 -10.63 -14.56
N PRO A 16 -1.82 -11.16 -15.76
CA PRO A 16 -2.66 -12.19 -16.37
C PRO A 16 -2.85 -13.38 -15.43
N GLY A 17 -4.08 -13.88 -15.35
CA GLY A 17 -4.45 -14.98 -14.45
C GLY A 17 -4.76 -14.57 -13.01
N THR A 18 -4.86 -13.27 -12.68
CA THR A 18 -5.21 -12.84 -11.32
C THR A 18 -6.60 -13.33 -10.90
N LEU A 19 -6.66 -14.18 -9.87
CA LEU A 19 -7.91 -14.69 -9.27
C LEU A 19 -8.31 -13.97 -7.97
N ARG A 20 -7.33 -13.46 -7.23
CA ARG A 20 -7.48 -12.88 -5.90
C ARG A 20 -6.56 -11.69 -5.72
N VAL A 21 -7.01 -10.72 -4.93
CA VAL A 21 -6.22 -9.57 -4.48
C VAL A 21 -6.19 -9.61 -2.96
N ILE A 22 -4.99 -9.53 -2.39
CA ILE A 22 -4.79 -9.44 -0.94
C ILE A 22 -4.43 -7.99 -0.62
N SER A 23 -5.26 -7.32 0.16
CA SER A 23 -4.97 -5.97 0.67
C SER A 23 -4.42 -6.05 2.09
N VAL A 24 -3.42 -5.23 2.39
CA VAL A 24 -2.80 -5.15 3.72
C VAL A 24 -2.74 -3.70 4.18
N ARG A 25 -2.71 -3.47 5.49
CA ARG A 25 -2.46 -2.17 6.09
C ARG A 25 -1.33 -2.25 7.12
N MET A 26 -0.64 -1.15 7.32
CA MET A 26 0.38 -1.01 8.34
C MET A 26 0.18 0.31 9.09
N ASN A 27 0.12 0.26 10.41
CA ASN A 27 0.13 1.47 11.22
C ASN A 27 1.53 2.11 11.14
N TYR A 28 1.58 3.38 10.78
CA TYR A 28 2.83 4.15 10.68
C TYR A 28 2.95 5.24 11.76
N LEU A 29 2.05 5.26 12.75
CA LEU A 29 2.13 6.16 13.90
C LEU A 29 3.16 5.64 14.92
N PRO A 30 4.33 6.30 15.10
CA PRO A 30 5.27 5.88 16.13
C PRO A 30 4.76 6.27 17.53
N ALA A 31 5.13 5.48 18.54
CA ALA A 31 4.70 5.70 19.93
C ALA A 31 5.12 7.07 20.50
N LYS A 32 6.25 7.62 20.05
CA LYS A 32 6.79 8.93 20.49
C LYS A 32 6.68 9.99 19.38
N ALA A 33 5.56 10.02 18.67
CA ALA A 33 5.42 10.96 17.55
C ALA A 33 5.30 12.42 18.04
N ALA A 34 6.32 13.24 17.75
CA ALA A 34 6.38 14.66 18.12
C ALA A 34 5.62 15.60 17.16
N PHE A 35 4.54 15.12 16.52
CA PHE A 35 3.80 15.93 15.56
C PHE A 35 3.01 17.06 16.24
N ALA A 36 2.50 16.81 17.45
CA ALA A 36 1.72 17.80 18.20
C ALA A 36 2.56 19.04 18.53
N SER A 37 3.83 18.86 18.93
CA SER A 37 4.72 19.99 19.21
C SER A 37 5.08 20.78 17.95
N THR A 38 5.21 20.13 16.79
CA THR A 38 5.48 20.80 15.51
C THR A 38 4.27 21.59 15.04
N LEU A 39 3.06 21.01 15.13
CA LEU A 39 1.81 21.66 14.72
C LEU A 39 1.44 22.86 15.61
N ASN A 40 1.86 22.84 16.89
CA ASN A 40 1.61 23.93 17.82
C ASN A 40 2.62 25.10 17.71
N ASN A 41 3.64 24.99 16.84
CA ASN A 41 4.64 26.04 16.67
C ASN A 41 4.47 26.75 15.30
N PRO A 42 4.01 28.01 15.28
CA PRO A 42 3.78 28.74 14.03
C PRO A 42 5.06 29.06 13.25
N GLN A 43 6.24 28.92 13.87
CA GLN A 43 7.54 29.14 13.22
C GLN A 43 8.07 27.91 12.48
N LEU A 44 7.38 26.77 12.55
CA LEU A 44 7.79 25.52 11.93
C LEU A 44 6.84 25.11 10.80
N GLY A 45 7.39 24.60 9.71
CA GLY A 45 6.62 23.90 8.68
C GLY A 45 6.37 22.45 9.08
N TYR A 46 5.14 21.95 8.86
CA TYR A 46 4.80 20.55 9.09
C TYR A 46 4.86 19.74 7.79
N VAL A 47 5.73 18.74 7.75
CA VAL A 47 5.77 17.73 6.68
C VAL A 47 4.88 16.57 7.07
N SER A 48 4.05 16.12 6.12
CA SER A 48 3.14 15.00 6.36
C SER A 48 3.88 13.75 6.81
N ARG A 49 3.34 13.08 7.81
CA ARG A 49 4.03 11.99 8.51
C ARG A 49 4.38 10.79 7.65
N TYR A 50 3.59 10.49 6.62
CA TYR A 50 3.88 9.38 5.72
C TYR A 50 5.18 9.58 4.93
N ALA A 51 5.65 10.84 4.81
CA ALA A 51 6.89 11.22 4.15
C ALA A 51 8.09 11.29 5.12
N LEU A 52 7.89 11.06 6.42
CA LEU A 52 8.95 11.08 7.41
C LEU A 52 9.61 9.70 7.54
N GLY A 53 10.92 9.69 7.75
CA GLY A 53 11.69 8.46 7.98
C GLY A 53 12.03 7.71 6.69
N ARG A 54 12.00 6.37 6.75
CA ARG A 54 12.35 5.52 5.61
C ARG A 54 11.20 5.48 4.60
N ASP A 55 11.55 5.59 3.31
CA ASP A 55 10.61 5.45 2.19
C ASP A 55 9.76 4.16 2.32
N TYR A 56 8.46 4.36 2.50
CA TYR A 56 7.51 3.27 2.71
C TYR A 56 7.36 2.38 1.48
N HIS A 57 7.60 2.90 0.27
CA HIS A 57 7.49 2.09 -0.95
C HIS A 57 8.47 0.93 -0.91
N LYS A 58 9.73 1.21 -0.56
CA LYS A 58 10.77 0.17 -0.43
C LYS A 58 10.45 -0.81 0.69
N LEU A 59 10.04 -0.29 1.85
CA LEU A 59 9.74 -1.12 3.02
C LEU A 59 8.54 -2.06 2.77
N LEU A 60 7.42 -1.52 2.29
CA LEU A 60 6.21 -2.30 2.05
C LEU A 60 6.39 -3.27 0.89
N ARG A 61 7.03 -2.86 -0.21
CA ARG A 61 7.29 -3.78 -1.34
C ARG A 61 8.12 -4.99 -0.92
N GLN A 62 9.14 -4.78 -0.07
CA GLN A 62 9.93 -5.88 0.45
C GLN A 62 9.10 -6.83 1.34
N ARG A 63 8.24 -6.29 2.22
CA ARG A 63 7.37 -7.09 3.08
C ARG A 63 6.31 -7.86 2.29
N LEU A 64 5.71 -7.23 1.29
CA LEU A 64 4.74 -7.87 0.39
C LEU A 64 5.37 -8.99 -0.43
N LYS A 65 6.61 -8.79 -0.92
CA LYS A 65 7.35 -9.84 -1.61
C LYS A 65 7.55 -11.06 -0.70
N LYS A 66 8.01 -10.84 0.53
CA LYS A 66 8.17 -11.92 1.53
C LYS A 66 6.86 -12.64 1.82
N LEU A 67 5.76 -11.90 1.95
CA LEU A 67 4.43 -12.50 2.14
C LEU A 67 4.03 -13.39 0.95
N GLY A 68 4.25 -12.93 -0.28
CA GLY A 68 3.99 -13.73 -1.48
C GLY A 68 4.84 -14.99 -1.55
N GLU A 69 6.13 -14.89 -1.22
CA GLU A 69 7.05 -16.04 -1.14
C GLU A 69 6.58 -17.05 -0.07
N GLN A 70 6.12 -16.58 1.09
CA GLN A 70 5.56 -17.45 2.13
C GLN A 70 4.30 -18.17 1.63
N ILE A 71 3.36 -17.46 0.99
CA ILE A 71 2.14 -18.08 0.44
C ILE A 71 2.51 -19.12 -0.63
N GLN A 72 3.48 -18.81 -1.50
CA GLN A 72 3.99 -19.73 -2.51
C GLN A 72 4.55 -21.01 -1.89
N GLN A 73 5.28 -20.92 -0.77
CA GLN A 73 5.78 -22.10 -0.06
C GLN A 73 4.65 -23.03 0.43
N TYR A 74 3.48 -22.50 0.77
CA TYR A 74 2.33 -23.30 1.23
C TYR A 74 1.44 -23.80 0.09
N CYS A 75 1.29 -23.04 -0.99
CA CYS A 75 0.32 -23.32 -2.05
C CYS A 75 0.92 -23.93 -3.32
N GLY A 76 2.25 -24.01 -3.44
CA GLY A 76 2.94 -24.48 -4.64
C GLY A 76 3.17 -23.36 -5.66
N GLU A 77 3.01 -23.65 -6.95
CA GLU A 77 3.23 -22.64 -7.99
C GLU A 77 2.21 -21.49 -7.89
N LEU A 78 2.73 -20.29 -7.60
CA LEU A 78 1.96 -19.06 -7.46
C LEU A 78 2.65 -17.96 -8.26
N ASN A 79 1.89 -17.31 -9.14
CA ASN A 79 2.32 -16.05 -9.74
C ASN A 79 1.71 -14.89 -8.94
N PHE A 80 2.56 -14.00 -8.42
CA PHE A 80 2.12 -12.83 -7.66
C PHE A 80 2.92 -11.58 -8.00
N ARG A 81 2.28 -10.42 -7.84
CA ARG A 81 2.91 -9.13 -8.09
C ARG A 81 2.58 -8.14 -6.97
N PRO A 82 3.57 -7.73 -6.17
CA PRO A 82 3.34 -6.76 -5.10
C PRO A 82 3.19 -5.33 -5.64
N PHE A 83 2.22 -4.60 -5.11
CA PHE A 83 1.92 -3.20 -5.46
C PHE A 83 1.90 -2.32 -4.20
N VAL A 84 2.36 -1.08 -4.34
CA VAL A 84 2.33 -0.04 -3.31
C VAL A 84 2.44 1.33 -3.99
N ASP A 85 1.35 2.11 -4.01
CA ASP A 85 1.19 3.53 -4.39
C ASP A 85 1.75 4.00 -5.76
N SER A 86 2.62 3.20 -6.39
CA SER A 86 3.37 3.52 -7.60
C SER A 86 2.81 2.86 -8.85
N ALA A 87 1.73 2.08 -8.73
CA ALA A 87 1.14 1.32 -9.81
C ALA A 87 -0.26 1.81 -10.13
N PRO A 88 -0.75 1.64 -11.38
CA PRO A 88 -2.07 2.09 -11.78
C PRO A 88 -3.15 1.12 -11.25
N ILE A 89 -3.22 0.92 -9.94
CA ILE A 89 -4.22 0.08 -9.27
C ILE A 89 -5.06 0.93 -8.32
N MET A 90 -6.37 0.68 -8.27
CA MET A 90 -7.26 1.38 -7.35
C MET A 90 -7.19 0.76 -5.95
N GLU A 91 -6.15 1.11 -5.18
CA GLU A 91 -5.89 0.55 -3.84
C GLU A 91 -7.05 0.80 -2.87
N ARG A 92 -7.65 2.01 -2.88
CA ARG A 92 -8.73 2.35 -1.94
C ARG A 92 -9.99 1.48 -2.13
N PRO A 93 -10.56 1.34 -3.35
CA PRO A 93 -11.65 0.40 -3.60
C PRO A 93 -11.34 -1.06 -3.25
N LEU A 94 -10.11 -1.52 -3.52
CA LEU A 94 -9.70 -2.89 -3.19
C LEU A 94 -9.62 -3.10 -1.68
N ALA A 95 -9.03 -2.15 -0.96
CA ALA A 95 -8.96 -2.17 0.49
C ALA A 95 -10.37 -2.16 1.13
N ALA A 96 -11.28 -1.33 0.60
CA ALA A 96 -12.68 -1.31 1.06
C ALA A 96 -13.37 -2.67 0.84
N LYS A 97 -13.20 -3.28 -0.34
CA LYS A 97 -13.72 -4.64 -0.63
C LYS A 97 -13.11 -5.71 0.27
N ALA A 98 -11.86 -5.54 0.69
CA ALA A 98 -11.16 -6.42 1.62
C ALA A 98 -11.51 -6.18 3.10
N GLY A 99 -12.45 -5.29 3.41
CA GLY A 99 -12.84 -4.95 4.78
C GLY A 99 -11.83 -4.09 5.53
N ILE A 100 -10.85 -3.49 4.84
CA ILE A 100 -9.92 -2.54 5.42
C ILE A 100 -10.59 -1.16 5.44
N TRP A 101 -10.99 -0.71 6.63
CA TRP A 101 -11.43 0.66 6.84
C TRP A 101 -10.25 1.63 6.69
N LEU A 102 -10.37 2.56 5.76
CA LEU A 102 -9.35 3.55 5.40
C LEU A 102 -9.57 4.93 6.03
N GLY A 103 -10.54 5.07 6.93
CA GLY A 103 -10.69 6.27 7.72
C GLY A 103 -11.50 7.39 7.08
N TRP A 104 -12.63 7.09 6.45
CA TRP A 104 -13.65 8.03 5.96
C TRP A 104 -15.00 7.31 5.94
#